data_AF-A0A3N7CQ24-F1
#
_entry.id   AF-A0A3N7CQ24-F1
#
_cell.length_a   1.000
_cell.length_b   1.000
_cell.length_c   1.000
_cell.angle_alpha   90.00
_cell.angle_beta   90.00
_cell.angle_gamma   90.00
#
_symmetry.space_group_name_H-M   'P 1'
#
loop_
_entity.id
_entity.type
_entity.pdbx_description
1 polymer ?
#
loop_
_entity_poly.entity_id
_entity_poly.type
_entity_poly.pdbx_seq_one_letter_code
_entity_poly.pdbx_strand_id
1 'polypeptide(L)'
;MAAWLGHRTYASLCTHDLNVLNGSCKYVIIDSQGAIDRAHGIGFDVTGDQWREVEMTLSPSGISGGLWLIDMHTMGSAARLTFEDEHHEDVVAIWQAIGMADGRRTLSTDPHVAENEIPEELRYTVQGEIRAFNEGESLAVPVDAQVLFKRLGLRLYGEGELLSVRQTGIPCVYEPDEEVFEFYYMSED
;
A
#
# COMPACT_ATOMS: atom_id res chain seq x y z
N MET A 1 -10.12 4.37 20.39
CA MET A 1 -10.33 3.30 19.38
C MET A 1 -11.54 3.55 18.48
N ALA A 2 -12.79 3.56 18.98
CA ALA A 2 -13.97 3.76 18.10
C ALA A 2 -13.91 5.04 17.26
N ALA A 3 -13.55 6.19 17.88
CA ALA A 3 -13.38 7.46 17.17
C ALA A 3 -12.28 7.42 16.09
N TRP A 4 -11.18 6.72 16.38
CA TRP A 4 -10.02 6.56 15.51
C TRP A 4 -10.32 5.69 14.27
N LEU A 5 -11.26 4.76 14.41
CA LEU A 5 -11.83 3.96 13.32
C LEU A 5 -13.01 4.67 12.62
N GLY A 6 -13.26 5.95 12.91
CA GLY A 6 -14.32 6.75 12.27
C GLY A 6 -15.73 6.57 12.83
N HIS A 7 -15.94 5.70 13.81
CA HIS A 7 -17.25 5.53 14.45
C HIS A 7 -17.61 6.76 15.28
N ARG A 8 -18.89 7.14 15.41
CA ARG A 8 -19.34 8.33 16.18
C ARG A 8 -19.47 8.09 17.68
N THR A 9 -19.77 6.85 18.06
CA THR A 9 -19.90 6.40 19.46
C THR A 9 -19.27 5.02 19.63
N TYR A 10 -18.95 4.63 20.87
CA TYR A 10 -18.53 3.26 21.17
C TYR A 10 -19.58 2.22 20.73
N ALA A 11 -20.87 2.53 20.90
CA ALA A 11 -21.97 1.66 20.47
C ALA A 11 -22.08 1.52 18.94
N SER A 12 -21.56 2.48 18.17
CA SER A 12 -21.53 2.40 16.71
C SER A 12 -20.40 1.56 16.15
N LEU A 13 -19.44 1.13 16.99
CA LEU A 13 -18.47 0.09 16.60
C LEU A 13 -19.22 -1.24 16.61
N CYS A 14 -19.58 -1.72 15.43
CA CYS A 14 -20.42 -2.90 15.32
C CYS A 14 -19.59 -4.18 15.37
N THR A 15 -20.25 -5.30 15.73
CA THR A 15 -19.60 -6.63 15.75
C THR A 15 -18.99 -7.00 14.40
N HIS A 16 -19.56 -6.51 13.31
CA HIS A 16 -19.01 -6.70 11.96
C HIS A 16 -17.62 -6.07 11.80
N ASP A 17 -17.43 -4.80 12.15
CA ASP A 17 -16.12 -4.14 12.04
C ASP A 17 -15.07 -4.78 12.95
N LEU A 18 -15.47 -5.22 14.15
CA LEU A 18 -14.58 -5.98 15.05
C LEU A 18 -14.16 -7.33 14.46
N ASN A 19 -15.08 -8.05 13.81
CA ASN A 19 -14.78 -9.31 13.16
C ASN A 19 -13.82 -9.11 11.97
N VAL A 20 -14.05 -8.06 11.17
CA VAL A 20 -13.19 -7.70 10.04
C VAL A 20 -11.79 -7.34 10.54
N LEU A 21 -11.69 -6.53 11.60
CA LEU A 21 -10.42 -6.14 12.22
C LEU A 21 -9.60 -7.35 12.70
N ASN A 22 -10.28 -8.37 13.23
CA ASN A 22 -9.63 -9.54 13.81
C ASN A 22 -9.20 -10.61 12.80
N GLY A 23 -9.54 -10.50 11.51
CA GLY A 23 -9.23 -11.60 10.60
C GLY A 23 -9.32 -11.39 9.10
N SER A 24 -9.82 -10.26 8.60
CA SER A 24 -10.04 -10.10 7.16
C SER A 24 -9.48 -8.81 6.57
N CYS A 25 -9.26 -7.76 7.36
CA CYS A 25 -8.65 -6.55 6.83
C CYS A 25 -7.12 -6.63 6.83
N LYS A 26 -6.55 -6.02 5.80
CA LYS A 26 -5.12 -5.76 5.66
C LYS A 26 -4.77 -4.34 6.06
N TYR A 27 -5.61 -3.38 5.71
CA TYR A 27 -5.37 -1.96 5.94
C TYR A 27 -6.48 -1.35 6.80
N VAL A 28 -6.09 -0.50 7.73
CA VAL A 28 -6.98 0.31 8.57
C VAL A 28 -6.67 1.76 8.32
N ILE A 29 -7.63 2.49 7.75
CA ILE A 29 -7.49 3.93 7.53
C ILE A 29 -7.76 4.66 8.84
N ILE A 30 -6.73 5.29 9.37
CA ILE A 30 -6.83 6.00 10.65
C ILE A 30 -7.36 7.43 10.47
N ASP A 31 -8.20 7.87 11.40
CA ASP A 31 -8.71 9.25 11.51
C ASP A 31 -8.18 9.91 12.78
N SER A 32 -6.89 10.22 12.78
CA SER A 32 -6.22 10.77 13.96
C SER A 32 -6.78 12.15 14.34
N GLN A 33 -7.09 13.02 13.37
CA GLN A 33 -7.68 14.32 13.66
C GLN A 33 -9.10 14.19 14.22
N GLY A 34 -9.96 13.35 13.62
CA GLY A 34 -11.31 13.13 14.14
C GLY A 34 -11.32 12.48 15.53
N ALA A 35 -10.29 11.70 15.88
CA ALA A 35 -10.11 11.17 17.22
C ALA A 35 -9.73 12.27 18.23
N ILE A 36 -8.79 13.16 17.88
CA ILE A 36 -8.36 14.28 18.71
C ILE A 36 -9.50 15.27 18.94
N ASP A 37 -10.17 15.71 17.87
CA ASP A 37 -11.30 16.64 17.93
C ASP A 37 -12.39 16.11 18.86
N ARG A 38 -12.61 14.80 18.84
CA ARG A 38 -13.59 14.18 19.73
C ARG A 38 -13.11 14.14 21.17
N ALA A 39 -11.85 13.78 21.42
CA ALA A 39 -11.29 13.80 22.77
C ALA A 39 -11.48 15.18 23.40
N HIS A 40 -11.19 16.24 22.65
CA HIS A 40 -11.44 17.63 23.07
C HIS A 40 -12.92 17.89 23.33
N GLY A 41 -13.80 17.43 22.44
CA GLY A 41 -15.26 17.58 22.58
C GLY A 41 -15.87 16.90 23.81
N ILE A 42 -15.19 15.93 24.42
CA ILE A 42 -15.60 15.28 25.68
C ILE A 42 -14.72 15.69 26.89
N GLY A 43 -13.89 16.73 26.73
CA GLY A 43 -13.12 17.33 27.82
C GLY A 43 -11.77 16.68 28.12
N PHE A 44 -11.27 15.82 27.23
CA PHE A 44 -9.89 15.32 27.31
C PHE A 44 -8.97 16.19 26.47
N ASP A 45 -7.96 16.77 27.10
CA ASP A 45 -6.94 17.57 26.41
C ASP A 45 -5.81 16.65 25.94
N VAL A 46 -5.97 16.11 24.74
CA VAL A 46 -4.98 15.23 24.09
C VAL A 46 -4.31 16.00 22.97
N THR A 47 -2.98 16.05 22.96
CA THR A 47 -2.21 16.69 21.89
C THR A 47 -1.96 15.70 20.73
N GLY A 48 -1.66 16.23 19.55
CA GLY A 48 -1.27 15.40 18.40
C GLY A 48 -0.04 14.52 18.69
N ASP A 49 0.92 15.03 19.47
CA ASP A 49 2.12 14.28 19.86
C ASP A 49 1.80 13.11 20.80
N GLN A 50 0.94 13.34 21.80
CA GLN A 50 0.47 12.28 22.69
C GLN A 50 -0.31 11.22 21.91
N TRP A 51 -1.09 11.64 20.92
CA TRP A 51 -1.80 10.72 20.06
C TRP A 51 -0.85 9.91 19.17
N ARG A 52 0.19 10.55 18.62
CA ARG A 52 1.23 9.88 17.83
C ARG A 52 2.01 8.85 18.65
N GLU A 53 2.28 9.11 19.93
CA GLU A 53 2.89 8.12 20.82
C GLU A 53 2.00 6.88 21.00
N VAL A 54 0.70 7.10 21.20
CA VAL A 54 -0.29 6.00 21.28
C VAL A 54 -0.34 5.24 19.96
N GLU A 55 -0.36 5.96 18.83
CA GLU A 55 -0.32 5.37 17.50
C GLU A 55 0.95 4.53 17.30
N MET A 56 2.14 5.03 17.62
CA MET A 56 3.39 4.25 17.53
C MET A 56 3.41 3.03 18.46
N THR A 57 2.67 3.08 19.58
CA THR A 57 2.53 1.95 20.51
C THR A 57 1.53 0.90 20.01
N LEU A 58 0.51 1.32 19.26
CA LEU A 58 -0.52 0.46 18.66
C LEU A 58 -0.14 -0.04 17.27
N SER A 59 0.66 0.73 16.56
CA SER A 59 1.39 0.31 15.37
C SER A 59 2.16 -0.93 15.76
N PRO A 60 1.97 -2.06 15.07
CA PRO A 60 2.83 -3.20 15.29
C PRO A 60 4.25 -2.70 15.09
N SER A 61 5.05 -2.70 16.16
CA SER A 61 6.50 -2.69 16.05
C SER A 61 6.81 -3.75 15.00
N GLY A 62 7.38 -3.31 13.87
CA GLY A 62 7.34 -4.05 12.62
C GLY A 62 7.53 -5.56 12.82
N ILE A 63 6.77 -6.34 12.06
CA ILE A 63 6.85 -7.81 12.00
C ILE A 63 6.06 -8.53 13.12
N SER A 64 4.73 -8.39 13.12
CA SER A 64 3.84 -9.51 13.48
C SER A 64 2.36 -9.16 13.23
N GLY A 65 1.74 -9.82 12.24
CA GLY A 65 0.27 -9.89 12.15
C GLY A 65 -0.41 -9.33 10.91
N GLY A 66 0.31 -8.96 9.85
CA GLY A 66 -0.28 -8.66 8.53
C GLY A 66 -1.12 -7.38 8.42
N LEU A 67 -1.54 -6.75 9.51
CA LEU A 67 -2.38 -5.54 9.53
C LEU A 67 -1.55 -4.24 9.47
N TRP A 68 -1.98 -3.29 8.65
CA TRP A 68 -1.32 -2.00 8.41
C TRP A 68 -2.24 -0.86 8.84
N LEU A 69 -1.78 -0.04 9.79
CA LEU A 69 -2.42 1.23 10.14
C LEU A 69 -1.85 2.29 9.20
N ILE A 70 -2.71 2.99 8.47
CA ILE A 70 -2.29 3.87 7.38
C ILE A 70 -3.24 5.05 7.24
N ASP A 71 -2.73 6.22 6.85
CA ASP A 71 -3.60 7.31 6.43
C ASP A 71 -4.06 7.13 4.97
N MET A 72 -5.12 7.86 4.58
CA MET A 72 -5.68 7.77 3.23
C MET A 72 -4.67 8.19 2.16
N HIS A 73 -3.78 9.14 2.46
CA HIS A 73 -2.80 9.66 1.51
C HIS A 73 -1.68 8.66 1.23
N THR A 74 -1.38 7.79 2.20
CA THR A 74 -0.30 6.81 2.14
C THR A 74 -0.75 5.50 1.50
N MET A 75 -2.06 5.30 1.27
CA MET A 75 -2.58 4.15 0.51
C MET A 75 -2.02 4.04 -0.92
N GLY A 76 -1.51 5.13 -1.51
CA GLY A 76 -0.74 5.08 -2.77
C GLY A 76 0.52 4.20 -2.65
N SER A 77 1.21 4.24 -1.51
CA SER A 77 2.35 3.37 -1.23
C SER A 77 1.95 1.90 -1.15
N ALA A 78 0.77 1.60 -0.60
CA ALA A 78 0.23 0.25 -0.61
C ALA A 78 -0.06 -0.23 -2.04
N ALA A 79 -0.63 0.64 -2.90
CA ALA A 79 -0.88 0.32 -4.31
C ALA A 79 0.42 0.02 -5.08
N ARG A 80 1.47 0.80 -4.81
CA ARG A 80 2.83 0.54 -5.32
C ARG A 80 3.32 -0.86 -4.92
N LEU A 81 3.26 -1.18 -3.62
CA LEU A 81 3.71 -2.49 -3.13
C LEU A 81 2.91 -3.64 -3.75
N THR A 82 1.58 -3.49 -3.86
CA THR A 82 0.74 -4.48 -4.55
C THR A 82 1.17 -4.68 -5.99
N PHE A 83 1.48 -3.63 -6.75
CA PHE A 83 1.96 -3.78 -8.13
C PHE A 83 3.34 -4.48 -8.21
N GLU A 84 4.25 -4.18 -7.26
CA GLU A 84 5.59 -4.74 -7.22
C GLU A 84 5.60 -6.21 -6.76
N ASP A 85 4.69 -6.61 -5.86
CA ASP A 85 4.67 -7.94 -5.23
C ASP A 85 3.68 -8.94 -5.89
N GLU A 86 2.57 -8.48 -6.47
CA GLU A 86 1.51 -9.39 -6.92
C GLU A 86 1.84 -10.17 -8.20
N HIS A 87 1.29 -11.37 -8.34
CA HIS A 87 1.43 -12.15 -9.56
C HIS A 87 0.24 -11.89 -10.49
N HIS A 88 0.52 -11.45 -11.72
CA HIS A 88 -0.52 -11.18 -12.71
C HIS A 88 -0.13 -11.71 -14.08
N GLU A 89 -1.09 -12.30 -14.80
CA GLU A 89 -0.86 -12.99 -16.08
C GLU A 89 -0.29 -12.05 -17.16
N ASP A 90 -0.80 -10.83 -17.25
CA ASP A 90 -0.29 -9.81 -18.19
C ASP A 90 1.18 -9.45 -17.94
N VAL A 91 1.63 -9.46 -16.68
CA VAL A 91 3.05 -9.20 -16.37
C VAL A 91 3.90 -10.36 -16.87
N VAL A 92 3.45 -11.59 -16.65
CA VAL A 92 4.12 -12.79 -17.16
C VAL A 92 4.17 -12.79 -18.68
N ALA A 93 3.09 -12.40 -19.35
CA ALA A 93 3.04 -12.28 -20.80
C ALA A 93 4.03 -11.23 -21.33
N ILE A 94 4.15 -10.08 -20.65
CA ILE A 94 5.14 -9.05 -21.00
C ILE A 94 6.56 -9.58 -20.83
N TRP A 95 6.88 -10.20 -19.70
CA TRP A 95 8.20 -10.83 -19.49
C TRP A 95 8.52 -11.83 -20.60
N GLN A 96 7.63 -12.78 -20.88
CA GLN A 96 7.81 -13.77 -21.94
C GLN A 96 8.06 -13.16 -23.33
N ALA A 97 7.52 -11.96 -23.60
CA ALA A 97 7.70 -11.26 -24.86
C ALA A 97 9.06 -10.55 -24.99
N ILE A 98 9.67 -10.12 -23.88
CA ILE A 98 10.85 -9.24 -23.90
C ILE A 98 12.13 -9.87 -23.35
N GLY A 99 12.05 -10.91 -22.51
CA GLY A 99 13.22 -11.57 -21.94
C GLY A 99 13.00 -12.31 -20.63
N MET A 100 14.08 -12.51 -19.89
CA MET A 100 14.05 -13.08 -18.54
C MET A 100 13.61 -12.03 -17.52
N ALA A 101 12.66 -12.35 -16.64
CA ALA A 101 12.14 -11.41 -15.65
C ALA A 101 13.23 -10.83 -14.74
N ASP A 102 13.27 -9.50 -14.61
CA ASP A 102 14.19 -8.73 -13.74
C ASP A 102 13.42 -7.80 -12.77
N GLY A 103 12.17 -8.15 -12.48
CA GLY A 103 11.33 -7.41 -11.55
C GLY A 103 10.50 -6.29 -12.20
N ARG A 104 10.08 -5.35 -11.35
CA ARG A 104 9.14 -4.27 -11.69
C ARG A 104 9.48 -3.03 -10.88
N ARG A 105 9.10 -1.87 -11.38
CA ARG A 105 9.29 -0.61 -10.65
C ARG A 105 8.09 0.30 -10.83
N THR A 106 7.63 0.87 -9.74
CA THR A 106 6.65 1.95 -9.79
C THR A 106 7.32 3.30 -10.04
N LEU A 107 6.73 4.10 -10.94
CA LEU A 107 7.14 5.48 -11.21
C LEU A 107 6.18 6.49 -10.56
N SER A 108 4.88 6.23 -10.61
CA SER A 108 3.85 7.06 -9.97
C SER A 108 2.62 6.24 -9.59
N THR A 109 1.83 6.79 -8.66
CA THR A 109 0.56 6.21 -8.21
C THR A 109 -0.50 7.30 -8.12
N ASP A 110 -1.55 7.20 -8.93
CA ASP A 110 -2.62 8.17 -9.01
C ASP A 110 -3.93 7.61 -8.45
N PRO A 111 -4.50 8.18 -7.38
CA PRO A 111 -5.79 7.76 -6.82
C PRO A 111 -6.96 8.15 -7.73
N HIS A 112 -7.97 7.28 -7.83
CA HIS A 112 -9.25 7.57 -8.51
C HIS A 112 -10.33 8.07 -7.56
N VAL A 113 -9.94 8.56 -6.39
CA VAL A 113 -10.84 8.90 -5.28
C VAL A 113 -10.65 10.37 -4.92
N ALA A 114 -11.75 11.06 -4.65
CA ALA A 114 -11.70 12.43 -4.16
C ALA A 114 -11.07 12.47 -2.76
N GLU A 115 -10.16 13.41 -2.54
CA GLU A 115 -9.58 13.68 -1.23
C GLU A 115 -10.73 13.91 -0.22
N ASN A 116 -10.80 13.07 0.83
CA ASN A 116 -11.80 13.05 1.92
C ASN A 116 -13.02 12.12 1.76
N GLU A 117 -13.12 11.32 0.70
CA GLU A 117 -14.13 10.26 0.65
C GLU A 117 -13.56 8.91 1.10
N ILE A 118 -14.40 8.10 1.77
CA ILE A 118 -14.09 6.70 2.12
C ILE A 118 -14.95 5.81 1.21
N PRO A 119 -14.49 5.51 -0.01
CA PRO A 119 -15.28 4.77 -0.98
C PRO A 119 -15.42 3.29 -0.59
N GLU A 120 -16.31 2.57 -1.28
CA GLU A 120 -16.37 1.11 -1.16
C GLU A 120 -15.16 0.43 -1.82
N GLU A 121 -14.54 1.12 -2.77
CA GLU A 121 -13.41 0.65 -3.56
C GLU A 121 -12.38 1.76 -3.70
N LEU A 122 -11.17 1.51 -3.21
CA LEU A 122 -10.03 2.38 -3.48
C LEU A 122 -9.33 1.89 -4.73
N ARG A 123 -9.35 2.71 -5.78
CA ARG A 123 -8.72 2.40 -7.06
C ARG A 123 -7.53 3.33 -7.29
N TYR A 124 -6.45 2.74 -7.76
CA TYR A 124 -5.22 3.45 -8.12
C TYR A 124 -4.81 3.05 -9.53
N THR A 125 -4.39 4.05 -10.32
CA THR A 125 -3.55 3.80 -11.48
C THR A 125 -2.10 3.87 -11.04
N VAL A 126 -1.37 2.79 -11.25
CA VAL A 126 0.07 2.71 -10.98
C VAL A 126 0.78 2.78 -12.33
N GLN A 127 1.53 3.85 -12.57
CA GLN A 127 2.42 3.91 -13.72
C GLN A 127 3.75 3.31 -13.31
N GLY A 128 4.26 2.39 -14.11
CA GLY A 128 5.46 1.66 -13.77
C GLY A 128 6.14 1.06 -14.98
N GLU A 129 7.11 0.21 -14.69
CA GLU A 129 7.92 -0.48 -15.65
C GLU A 129 8.00 -1.96 -15.28
N ILE A 130 7.88 -2.82 -16.28
CA ILE A 130 8.19 -4.25 -16.17
C ILE A 130 9.58 -4.45 -16.76
N ARG A 131 10.49 -4.98 -15.94
CA ARG A 131 11.91 -5.09 -16.26
C ARG A 131 12.28 -6.52 -16.62
N ALA A 132 13.16 -6.65 -17.60
CA ALA A 132 13.66 -7.92 -18.07
C ALA A 132 15.08 -7.79 -18.64
N PHE A 133 15.76 -8.93 -18.72
CA PHE A 133 17.06 -9.06 -19.36
C PHE A 133 16.96 -9.92 -20.63
N ASN A 134 17.53 -9.44 -21.74
CA ASN A 134 17.72 -10.22 -22.98
C ASN A 134 19.23 -10.41 -23.27
N GLU A 135 19.60 -11.01 -24.41
CA GLU A 135 20.96 -11.34 -24.86
C GLU A 135 21.96 -10.15 -24.96
N GLY A 136 22.15 -9.39 -23.87
CA GLY A 136 23.09 -8.28 -23.74
C GLY A 136 22.48 -6.98 -23.21
N GLU A 137 21.15 -6.85 -23.10
CA GLU A 137 20.50 -5.60 -22.71
C GLU A 137 19.46 -5.78 -21.59
N SER A 138 19.43 -4.79 -20.70
CA SER A 138 18.38 -4.60 -19.70
C SER A 138 17.25 -3.77 -20.31
N LEU A 139 16.05 -4.37 -20.42
CA LEU A 139 14.86 -3.78 -21.03
C LEU A 139 13.76 -3.50 -20.02
N ALA A 140 13.17 -2.31 -20.10
CA ALA A 140 11.99 -1.90 -19.36
C ALA A 140 10.82 -1.66 -20.32
N VAL A 141 9.64 -2.16 -19.96
CA VAL A 141 8.39 -1.89 -20.68
C VAL A 141 7.52 -1.01 -19.81
N PRO A 142 7.18 0.23 -20.26
CA PRO A 142 6.28 1.08 -19.51
C PRO A 142 4.85 0.52 -19.53
N VAL A 143 4.21 0.54 -18.37
CA VAL A 143 2.86 0.00 -18.14
C VAL A 143 2.01 0.93 -17.28
N ASP A 144 0.71 0.87 -17.51
CA ASP A 144 -0.31 1.33 -16.57
C ASP A 144 -0.96 0.09 -15.91
N ALA A 145 -0.93 0.03 -14.59
CA ALA A 145 -1.59 -1.00 -13.80
C ALA A 145 -2.78 -0.43 -13.02
N GLN A 146 -3.85 -1.21 -12.87
CA GLN A 146 -4.98 -0.85 -12.01
C GLN A 146 -4.94 -1.70 -10.74
N VAL A 147 -4.83 -1.04 -9.59
CA VAL A 147 -4.85 -1.68 -8.27
C VAL A 147 -6.12 -1.30 -7.53
N LEU A 148 -6.76 -2.29 -6.89
CA LEU A 148 -8.00 -2.13 -6.15
C LEU A 148 -7.86 -2.62 -4.71
N PHE A 149 -8.40 -1.86 -3.75
CA PHE A 149 -8.64 -2.31 -2.38
C PHE A 149 -10.14 -2.25 -2.08
N LYS A 150 -10.72 -3.39 -1.66
CA LYS A 150 -12.14 -3.49 -1.30
C LYS A 150 -12.36 -3.13 0.16
N ARG A 151 -13.35 -2.27 0.43
CA ARG A 151 -13.75 -1.92 1.79
C ARG A 151 -14.52 -3.07 2.42
N LEU A 152 -14.07 -3.51 3.60
CA LEU A 152 -14.66 -4.60 4.38
C LEU A 152 -15.41 -4.09 5.61
N GLY A 153 -15.10 -2.89 6.07
CA GLY A 153 -15.73 -2.21 7.21
C GLY A 153 -15.58 -0.70 7.08
N LEU A 154 -16.05 0.09 8.05
CA LEU A 154 -16.17 1.54 7.89
C LEU A 154 -14.89 2.23 7.38
N ARG A 155 -13.73 1.85 7.91
CA ARG A 155 -12.39 2.31 7.50
C ARG A 155 -11.41 1.14 7.31
N LEU A 156 -11.93 -0.05 7.01
CA LEU A 156 -11.17 -1.29 6.96
C LEU A 156 -11.14 -1.79 5.51
N TYR A 157 -9.96 -2.07 4.98
CA TYR A 157 -9.77 -2.56 3.61
C TYR A 157 -9.03 -3.90 3.59
N GLY A 158 -9.37 -4.74 2.62
CA GLY A 158 -8.69 -6.00 2.35
C GLY A 158 -7.33 -5.80 1.67
N GLU A 159 -6.74 -6.92 1.23
CA GLU A 159 -5.51 -6.90 0.42
C GLU A 159 -5.74 -6.20 -0.92
N GLY A 160 -4.65 -5.67 -1.49
CA GLY A 160 -4.67 -5.06 -2.80
C GLY A 160 -4.78 -6.13 -3.88
N GLU A 161 -5.61 -5.88 -4.89
CA GLU A 161 -5.80 -6.74 -6.05
C GLU A 161 -5.29 -6.00 -7.28
N LEU A 162 -4.34 -6.60 -7.99
CA LEU A 162 -3.90 -6.12 -9.30
C LEU A 162 -4.96 -6.58 -10.33
N LEU A 163 -5.73 -5.64 -10.88
CA LEU A 163 -6.87 -5.95 -11.75
C LEU A 163 -6.52 -6.07 -13.22
N SER A 164 -5.53 -5.30 -13.66
CA SER A 164 -5.10 -5.27 -15.06
C SER A 164 -3.74 -4.61 -15.17
N VAL A 165 -2.97 -5.01 -16.18
CA VAL A 165 -1.73 -4.35 -16.56
C VAL A 165 -1.73 -4.14 -18.06
N ARG A 166 -1.54 -2.88 -18.49
CA ARG A 166 -1.54 -2.51 -19.90
C ARG A 166 -0.22 -1.89 -20.28
N GLN A 167 0.46 -2.47 -21.26
CA GLN A 167 1.61 -1.84 -21.91
C GLN A 167 1.21 -0.53 -22.57
N THR A 168 1.93 0.55 -22.25
CA THR A 168 1.65 1.90 -22.75
C THR A 168 2.67 2.40 -23.77
N GLY A 169 3.82 1.74 -23.86
CA GLY A 169 4.90 2.11 -24.77
C GLY A 169 5.73 0.91 -25.20
N ILE A 170 6.73 1.18 -26.05
CA ILE A 170 7.66 0.15 -26.52
C ILE A 170 8.73 -0.17 -25.46
N PRO A 171 9.33 -1.37 -25.49
CA PRO A 171 10.48 -1.68 -24.65
C PRO A 171 11.62 -0.66 -24.87
N CYS A 172 12.23 -0.19 -23.79
CA CYS A 172 13.39 0.70 -23.80
C CYS A 172 14.52 0.11 -22.97
N VAL A 173 15.76 0.45 -23.32
CA VAL A 173 16.92 0.07 -22.52
C VAL A 173 16.92 0.89 -21.22
N TYR A 174 17.18 0.24 -20.08
CA TYR A 174 17.42 0.91 -18.81
C TYR A 174 18.79 0.48 -18.25
N GLU A 175 19.37 1.34 -17.42
CA GLU A 175 20.52 0.96 -16.61
C GLU A 175 19.99 0.27 -15.34
N PRO A 176 20.37 -1.00 -15.08
CA PRO A 176 19.99 -1.66 -13.84
C PRO A 176 20.57 -0.88 -12.66
N ASP A 177 19.77 -0.76 -11.60
CA ASP A 177 20.21 -0.09 -10.38
C ASP A 177 21.45 -0.86 -9.86
N GLU A 178 22.60 -0.20 -9.68
CA GLU A 178 23.82 -0.86 -9.19
C GLU A 178 23.50 -1.53 -7.84
N GLU A 179 23.56 -2.87 -7.79
CA GLU A 179 23.50 -3.59 -6.52
C GLU A 179 24.70 -3.12 -5.70
N VAL A 180 24.45 -2.27 -4.69
CA VAL A 180 25.43 -1.99 -3.64
C VAL A 180 25.60 -3.28 -2.85
N PHE A 181 26.39 -4.19 -3.38
CA PHE A 181 26.95 -5.27 -2.61
C PHE A 181 27.91 -4.63 -1.60
N GLU A 182 27.42 -4.31 -0.41
CA GLU A 182 28.29 -4.26 0.76
C GLU A 182 28.80 -5.69 1.01
N PHE A 183 29.79 -6.09 0.21
CA PHE A 183 30.68 -7.20 0.56
C PHE A 183 31.42 -6.76 1.84
N TYR A 184 30.83 -7.07 2.99
CA TYR A 184 31.56 -7.15 4.24
C TYR A 184 32.65 -8.21 4.06
N TYR A 185 33.82 -7.78 3.58
CA TYR A 185 35.07 -8.49 3.82
C TYR A 185 35.25 -8.53 5.34
N MET A 186 34.78 -9.62 5.95
CA MET A 186 35.35 -10.11 7.19
C MET A 186 36.75 -10.61 6.82
N SER A 187 37.71 -9.69 6.77
CA SER A 187 39.11 -10.06 6.92
C SER A 187 39.27 -10.58 8.34
N GLU A 188 39.35 -11.90 8.47
CA GLU A 188 40.04 -12.52 9.60
C GLU A 188 41.53 -12.13 9.47
N ASP A 189 42.00 -11.30 10.41
CA ASP A 189 43.32 -11.39 11.05
C ASP A 189 43.34 -10.54 12.33
#